data_AF-A0A1U9ZXS0-F1
#
_entry.id   AF-A0A1U9ZXS0-F1
#
_cell.length_a   1.000
_cell.length_b   1.000
_cell.length_c   1.000
_cell.angle_alpha   90.00
_cell.angle_beta   90.00
_cell.angle_gamma   90.00
#
_symmetry.space_group_name_H-M   'P 1'
#
loop_
_entity.id
_entity.type
_entity.pdbx_description
1 polymer ?
#
loop_
_entity_poly.entity_id
_entity_poly.type
_entity_poly.pdbx_seq_one_letter_code
_entity_poly.pdbx_strand_id
1 'polypeptide(L)'
;MVNDTAWQTLIGTLGGVAVTAVFGLLTAYFTHRWQQDRFKQENTFALARETRAARRQTYAKYLVSAQNVYDATTAHYVANREHPLDVSAISIDPPEDLYNAVVANEALRIEVMLLAGSSVRDALQAYDATLKGSWPIAAAGVDLTAQRPSTQAYHELIGAMQREILEAD
;
A
#
# COMPACT_ATOMS: atom_id res chain seq x y z
N MET A 1 -67.88 -48.40 1.34
CA MET A 1 -67.00 -47.67 2.28
C MET A 1 -65.52 -47.67 1.88
N VAL A 2 -65.12 -48.13 0.67
CA VAL A 2 -63.71 -48.16 0.23
C VAL A 2 -63.28 -46.88 -0.53
N ASN A 3 -64.23 -46.07 -1.02
CA ASN A 3 -63.92 -44.88 -1.82
C ASN A 3 -63.55 -43.64 -0.99
N ASP A 4 -63.98 -43.53 0.28
CA ASP A 4 -63.68 -42.36 1.12
C ASP A 4 -62.22 -42.31 1.59
N THR A 5 -61.58 -43.46 1.74
CA THR A 5 -60.18 -43.54 2.17
C THR A 5 -59.22 -43.19 1.05
N ALA A 6 -59.55 -43.51 -0.21
CA ALA A 6 -58.67 -43.27 -1.36
C ALA A 6 -58.44 -41.78 -1.65
N TRP A 7 -59.48 -40.95 -1.55
CA TRP A 7 -59.36 -39.51 -1.82
C TRP A 7 -58.61 -38.76 -0.71
N GLN A 8 -58.77 -39.19 0.55
CA GLN A 8 -58.03 -38.62 1.69
C GLN A 8 -56.53 -38.88 1.57
N THR A 9 -56.12 -40.08 1.17
CA THR A 9 -54.71 -40.41 0.94
C THR A 9 -54.13 -39.59 -0.22
N LEU A 10 -54.91 -39.34 -1.27
CA LEU A 10 -54.49 -38.54 -2.43
C LEU A 10 -54.26 -37.06 -2.07
N ILE A 11 -55.13 -36.48 -1.24
CA ILE A 11 -54.95 -35.11 -0.75
C ILE A 11 -53.76 -35.02 0.20
N GLY A 12 -53.55 -36.02 1.05
CA GLY A 12 -52.40 -36.08 1.95
C GLY A 12 -51.06 -36.09 1.20
N THR A 13 -50.95 -36.89 0.14
CA THR A 13 -49.71 -36.96 -0.66
C THR A 13 -49.46 -35.70 -1.47
N LEU A 14 -50.49 -35.15 -2.14
CA LEU A 14 -50.39 -33.87 -2.86
C LEU A 14 -50.02 -32.71 -1.93
N GLY A 15 -50.62 -32.66 -0.73
CA GLY A 15 -50.29 -31.66 0.28
C GLY A 15 -48.84 -31.76 0.76
N GLY A 16 -48.36 -32.97 1.06
CA GLY A 16 -46.98 -33.19 1.49
C GLY A 16 -45.94 -32.79 0.43
N VAL A 17 -46.19 -33.10 -0.84
CA VAL A 17 -45.31 -32.72 -1.96
C VAL A 17 -45.29 -31.21 -2.13
N ALA A 18 -46.45 -30.53 -2.08
CA ALA A 18 -46.52 -29.08 -2.21
C ALA A 18 -45.74 -28.36 -1.11
N VAL A 19 -45.89 -28.79 0.15
CA VAL A 19 -45.15 -28.23 1.28
C VAL A 19 -43.64 -28.45 1.11
N THR A 20 -43.22 -29.65 0.74
CA THR A 20 -41.81 -29.97 0.52
C THR A 20 -41.20 -29.13 -0.61
N ALA A 21 -41.94 -28.93 -1.70
CA ALA A 21 -41.49 -28.11 -2.83
C ALA A 21 -41.28 -26.63 -2.41
N VAL A 22 -42.21 -26.06 -1.63
CA VAL A 22 -42.07 -24.69 -1.10
C VAL A 22 -40.87 -24.57 -0.17
N PHE A 23 -40.69 -25.50 0.76
CA PHE A 23 -39.52 -25.51 1.64
C PHE A 23 -38.21 -25.66 0.88
N GLY A 24 -38.17 -26.51 -0.15
CA GLY A 24 -37.01 -26.66 -1.04
C GLY A 24 -36.66 -25.36 -1.74
N LEU A 25 -37.67 -24.65 -2.26
CA LEU A 25 -37.48 -23.38 -2.97
C LEU A 25 -37.01 -22.27 -2.02
N LEU A 26 -37.60 -22.16 -0.83
CA LEU A 26 -37.14 -21.24 0.21
C LEU A 26 -35.70 -21.53 0.63
N THR A 27 -35.37 -22.79 0.87
CA THR A 27 -34.01 -23.21 1.25
C THR A 27 -33.01 -22.87 0.15
N ALA A 28 -33.35 -23.14 -1.12
CA ALA A 28 -32.51 -22.79 -2.26
C ALA A 28 -32.32 -21.27 -2.38
N TYR A 29 -33.39 -20.48 -2.21
CA TYR A 29 -33.32 -19.01 -2.22
C TYR A 29 -32.41 -18.47 -1.11
N PHE A 30 -32.58 -18.93 0.13
CA PHE A 30 -31.74 -18.51 1.26
C PHE A 30 -30.28 -18.94 1.06
N THR A 31 -30.05 -20.16 0.62
CA THR A 31 -28.70 -20.66 0.31
C THR A 31 -28.01 -19.81 -0.75
N HIS A 32 -28.73 -19.49 -1.84
CA HIS A 32 -28.19 -18.65 -2.91
C HIS A 32 -27.85 -17.25 -2.40
N ARG A 33 -28.73 -16.63 -1.60
CA ARG A 33 -28.47 -15.32 -1.01
C ARG A 33 -27.25 -15.33 -0.09
N TRP A 34 -27.14 -16.34 0.77
CA TRP A 34 -26.01 -16.46 1.69
C TRP A 34 -24.68 -16.70 0.95
N GLN A 35 -24.70 -17.48 -0.13
CA GLN A 35 -23.53 -17.66 -0.99
C GLN A 35 -23.10 -16.35 -1.66
N GLN A 36 -24.05 -15.54 -2.15
CA GLN A 36 -23.74 -14.23 -2.72
C GLN A 36 -23.12 -13.28 -1.70
N ASP A 37 -23.67 -13.23 -0.48
CA ASP A 37 -23.16 -12.35 0.58
C ASP A 37 -21.76 -12.79 1.04
N ARG A 38 -21.53 -14.10 1.20
CA ARG A 38 -20.19 -14.65 1.50
C ARG A 38 -19.19 -14.34 0.39
N PHE A 39 -19.58 -14.55 -0.87
CA PHE A 39 -18.70 -14.28 -2.00
C PHE A 39 -18.28 -12.79 -2.05
N LYS A 40 -19.21 -11.87 -1.81
CA LYS A 40 -18.90 -10.44 -1.73
C LYS A 40 -17.94 -10.14 -0.60
N GLN A 41 -18.19 -10.68 0.61
CA GLN A 41 -17.32 -10.50 1.76
C GLN A 41 -15.91 -11.06 1.50
N GLU A 42 -15.81 -12.30 1.04
CA GLU A 42 -14.55 -12.96 0.70
C GLU A 42 -13.76 -12.15 -0.34
N ASN A 43 -14.43 -11.66 -1.38
CA ASN A 43 -13.78 -10.84 -2.40
C ASN A 43 -13.29 -9.50 -1.83
N THR A 44 -14.07 -8.83 -0.98
CA THR A 44 -13.62 -7.58 -0.33
C THR A 44 -12.43 -7.81 0.60
N PHE A 45 -12.42 -8.90 1.37
CA PHE A 45 -11.28 -9.25 2.22
C PHE A 45 -10.04 -9.65 1.41
N ALA A 46 -10.22 -10.36 0.29
CA ALA A 46 -9.14 -10.72 -0.61
C ALA A 46 -8.49 -9.47 -1.23
N LEU A 47 -9.29 -8.55 -1.77
CA LEU A 47 -8.81 -7.29 -2.34
C LEU A 47 -8.12 -6.41 -1.31
N ALA A 48 -8.66 -6.32 -0.09
CA ALA A 48 -8.03 -5.57 1.00
C ALA A 48 -6.65 -6.16 1.37
N ARG A 49 -6.56 -7.50 1.44
CA ARG A 49 -5.30 -8.20 1.73
C ARG A 49 -4.27 -8.01 0.63
N GLU A 50 -4.68 -8.10 -0.63
CA GLU A 50 -3.82 -7.88 -1.79
C GLU A 50 -3.28 -6.45 -1.82
N THR A 51 -4.16 -5.46 -1.62
CA THR A 51 -3.78 -4.04 -1.54
C THR A 51 -2.76 -3.81 -0.43
N ARG A 52 -2.95 -4.42 0.75
CA ARG A 52 -2.01 -4.32 1.88
C ARG A 52 -0.67 -4.97 1.58
N ALA A 53 -0.67 -6.12 0.90
CA ALA A 53 0.57 -6.77 0.47
C ALA A 53 1.33 -5.91 -0.54
N ALA A 54 0.63 -5.35 -1.53
CA ALA A 54 1.19 -4.44 -2.52
C ALA A 54 1.81 -3.21 -1.86
N ARG A 55 1.08 -2.52 -0.96
CA ARG A 55 1.60 -1.36 -0.21
C ARG A 55 2.88 -1.70 0.56
N ARG A 56 2.88 -2.78 1.34
CA ARG A 56 4.07 -3.21 2.11
C ARG A 56 5.28 -3.44 1.21
N GLN A 57 5.09 -4.11 0.08
CA GLN A 57 6.16 -4.39 -0.86
C GLN A 57 6.69 -3.11 -1.50
N THR A 58 5.81 -2.22 -1.96
CA THR A 58 6.20 -0.94 -2.56
C THR A 58 6.90 -0.03 -1.54
N TYR A 59 6.42 0.03 -0.30
CA TYR A 59 7.06 0.82 0.76
C TYR A 59 8.46 0.30 1.08
N ALA A 60 8.63 -1.02 1.20
CA ALA A 60 9.95 -1.60 1.40
C ALA A 60 10.92 -1.28 0.26
N LYS A 61 10.47 -1.40 -1.01
CA LYS A 61 11.30 -1.04 -2.18
C LYS A 61 11.68 0.44 -2.18
N TYR A 62 10.73 1.32 -1.89
CA TYR A 62 10.98 2.76 -1.80
C TYR A 62 12.02 3.08 -0.73
N LEU A 63 11.89 2.52 0.48
CA LEU A 63 12.84 2.79 1.57
C LEU A 63 14.27 2.35 1.24
N VAL A 64 14.42 1.20 0.56
CA VAL A 64 15.73 0.75 0.06
C VAL A 64 16.27 1.73 -1.00
N SER A 65 15.43 2.19 -1.93
CA SER A 65 15.87 3.15 -2.94
C SER A 65 16.23 4.51 -2.35
N ALA A 66 15.52 4.97 -1.33
CA ALA A 66 15.83 6.21 -0.63
C ALA A 66 17.16 6.10 0.13
N GLN A 67 17.44 4.92 0.72
CA GLN A 67 18.75 4.64 1.33
C GLN A 67 19.87 4.71 0.28
N ASN A 68 19.66 4.16 -0.93
CA ASN A 68 20.66 4.25 -2.00
C ASN A 68 20.98 5.71 -2.39
N VAL A 69 19.96 6.59 -2.42
CA VAL A 69 20.19 8.03 -2.66
C VAL A 69 21.01 8.64 -1.51
N TYR A 70 20.69 8.30 -0.27
CA TYR A 70 21.43 8.77 0.89
C TYR A 70 22.88 8.29 0.89
N ASP A 71 23.13 7.02 0.56
CA ASP A 71 24.47 6.43 0.50
C ASP A 71 25.32 7.06 -0.60
N ALA A 72 24.74 7.26 -1.80
CA ALA A 72 25.40 7.97 -2.89
C ALA A 72 25.74 9.42 -2.49
N THR A 73 24.78 10.12 -1.89
CA THR A 73 24.98 11.50 -1.40
C THR A 73 26.09 11.56 -0.34
N THR A 74 26.12 10.60 0.58
CA THR A 74 27.12 10.50 1.63
C THR A 74 28.51 10.20 1.06
N ALA A 75 28.61 9.33 0.06
CA ALA A 75 29.88 9.04 -0.61
C ALA A 75 30.48 10.30 -1.24
N HIS A 76 29.66 11.10 -1.93
CA HIS A 76 30.08 12.39 -2.50
C HIS A 76 30.43 13.42 -1.42
N TYR A 77 29.67 13.48 -0.32
CA TYR A 77 30.04 14.34 0.82
C TYR A 77 31.42 13.99 1.38
N VAL A 78 31.71 12.70 1.59
CA VAL A 78 33.01 12.25 2.12
C VAL A 78 34.15 12.62 1.17
N ALA A 79 33.94 12.52 -0.15
CA ALA A 79 34.92 12.93 -1.15
C ALA A 79 35.11 14.47 -1.17
N ASN A 80 34.02 15.24 -1.09
CA ASN A 80 34.05 16.70 -1.19
C ASN A 80 34.45 17.39 0.11
N ARG A 81 34.38 16.75 1.28
CA ARG A 81 34.82 17.40 2.53
C ARG A 81 36.31 17.77 2.53
N GLU A 82 37.13 17.00 1.80
CA GLU A 82 38.58 17.21 1.71
C GLU A 82 38.90 18.32 0.70
N HIS A 83 38.03 18.51 -0.29
CA HIS A 83 38.10 19.54 -1.31
C HIS A 83 36.71 20.14 -1.59
N PRO A 84 36.22 21.04 -0.71
CA PRO A 84 34.88 21.60 -0.84
C PRO A 84 34.69 22.29 -2.17
N LEU A 85 33.60 21.95 -2.87
CA LEU A 85 33.21 22.66 -4.08
C LEU A 85 32.61 24.01 -3.69
N ASP A 86 32.94 25.05 -4.45
CA ASP A 86 32.21 26.31 -4.35
C ASP A 86 30.75 26.05 -4.72
N VAL A 87 29.82 26.49 -3.85
CA VAL A 87 28.37 26.36 -4.06
C VAL A 87 27.94 26.96 -5.40
N SER A 88 28.61 28.02 -5.85
CA SER A 88 28.34 28.66 -7.15
C SER A 88 28.81 27.83 -8.35
N ALA A 89 29.74 26.88 -8.13
CA ALA A 89 30.30 25.97 -9.12
C ALA A 89 29.68 24.56 -9.05
N ILE A 90 28.78 24.30 -8.10
CA ILE A 90 28.00 23.05 -8.06
C ILE A 90 27.17 23.01 -9.34
N SER A 91 27.54 22.08 -10.24
CA SER A 91 26.72 21.74 -11.40
C SER A 91 25.28 21.50 -10.95
N ILE A 92 24.32 22.08 -11.67
CA ILE A 92 22.89 21.79 -11.46
C ILE A 92 22.65 20.28 -11.57
N ASP A 93 23.44 19.62 -12.43
CA ASP A 93 23.35 18.19 -12.66
C ASP A 93 24.22 17.42 -11.65
N PRO A 94 23.63 16.52 -10.84
CA PRO A 94 24.37 15.66 -9.94
C PRO A 94 25.23 14.64 -10.72
N PRO A 95 26.27 14.07 -10.10
CA PRO A 95 27.04 12.95 -10.63
C PRO A 95 26.14 11.80 -11.10
N GLU A 96 26.58 11.08 -12.14
CA GLU A 96 25.78 10.06 -12.82
C GLU A 96 25.22 8.99 -11.87
N ASP A 97 26.01 8.54 -10.90
CA ASP A 97 25.60 7.56 -9.90
C ASP A 97 24.47 8.08 -8.98
N LEU A 98 24.60 9.32 -8.51
CA LEU A 98 23.55 9.97 -7.72
C LEU A 98 22.31 10.25 -8.56
N TYR A 99 22.48 10.72 -9.80
CA TYR A 99 21.39 10.92 -10.74
C TYR A 99 20.59 9.62 -10.96
N ASN A 100 21.27 8.51 -11.23
CA ASN A 100 20.65 7.21 -11.41
C ASN A 100 19.89 6.75 -10.15
N ALA A 101 20.47 6.95 -8.97
CA ALA A 101 19.80 6.63 -7.70
C ALA A 101 18.54 7.49 -7.49
N VAL A 102 18.59 8.78 -7.80
CA VAL A 102 17.45 9.71 -7.70
C VAL A 102 16.34 9.32 -8.67
N VAL A 103 16.67 8.99 -9.92
CA VAL A 103 15.68 8.54 -10.92
C VAL A 103 15.00 7.25 -10.50
N ALA A 104 15.77 6.26 -10.01
CA ALA A 104 15.21 5.01 -9.50
C ALA A 104 14.28 5.25 -8.29
N ASN A 105 14.68 6.14 -7.38
CA ASN A 105 13.87 6.52 -6.23
C ASN A 105 12.60 7.26 -6.63
N GLU A 106 12.66 8.16 -7.63
CA GLU A 106 11.51 8.91 -8.13
C GLU A 106 10.45 7.98 -8.74
N ALA A 107 10.86 6.96 -9.50
CA ALA A 107 9.95 5.97 -10.05
C ALA A 107 9.16 5.26 -8.93
N LEU A 108 9.85 4.81 -7.88
CA LEU A 108 9.22 4.19 -6.72
C LEU A 108 8.39 5.19 -5.91
N ARG A 109 8.79 6.46 -5.82
CA ARG A 109 7.99 7.50 -5.15
C ARG A 109 6.63 7.65 -5.83
N ILE A 110 6.59 7.65 -7.17
CA ILE A 110 5.34 7.73 -7.94
C ILE A 110 4.46 6.50 -7.64
N GLU A 111 5.03 5.30 -7.60
CA GLU A 111 4.28 4.09 -7.21
C GLU A 111 3.66 4.20 -5.81
N VAL A 112 4.43 4.69 -4.83
CA VAL A 112 3.92 4.96 -3.48
C VAL A 112 2.79 5.99 -3.53
N MET A 113 2.95 7.09 -4.26
CA MET A 113 1.92 8.13 -4.39
C MET A 113 0.61 7.66 -5.00
N LEU A 114 0.64 6.60 -5.84
CA LEU A 114 -0.56 6.02 -6.43
C LEU A 114 -1.29 5.06 -5.47
N LEU A 115 -0.56 4.36 -4.61
CA LEU A 115 -1.11 3.33 -3.73
C LEU A 115 -1.46 3.82 -2.32
N ALA A 116 -0.75 4.85 -1.85
CA ALA A 116 -0.80 5.34 -0.49
C ALA A 116 -1.98 6.29 -0.22
N GLY A 117 -2.47 6.25 1.00
CA GLY A 117 -3.40 7.23 1.58
C GLY A 117 -2.75 8.60 1.75
N SER A 118 -3.54 9.61 2.11
CA SER A 118 -3.07 11.00 2.23
C SER A 118 -1.95 11.17 3.26
N SER A 119 -2.06 10.56 4.44
CA SER A 119 -1.07 10.72 5.52
C SER A 119 0.33 10.25 5.11
N VAL A 120 0.43 9.12 4.41
CA VAL A 120 1.71 8.61 3.88
C VAL A 120 2.22 9.51 2.76
N ARG A 121 1.35 9.99 1.86
CA ARG A 121 1.74 10.90 0.78
C ARG A 121 2.30 12.23 1.29
N ASP A 122 1.68 12.82 2.31
CA ASP A 122 2.14 14.08 2.89
C ASP A 122 3.51 13.90 3.56
N ALA A 123 3.68 12.84 4.36
CA ALA A 123 4.95 12.52 5.01
C ALA A 123 6.05 12.18 3.98
N LEU A 124 5.69 11.48 2.90
CA LEU A 124 6.60 11.13 1.80
C LEU A 124 7.11 12.38 1.09
N GLN A 125 6.22 13.34 0.82
CA GLN A 125 6.59 14.59 0.18
C GLN A 125 7.52 15.43 1.05
N ALA A 126 7.27 15.48 2.36
CA ALA A 126 8.16 16.13 3.32
C ALA A 126 9.56 15.46 3.34
N TYR A 127 9.61 14.13 3.40
CA TYR A 127 10.86 13.39 3.37
C TYR A 127 11.63 13.55 2.04
N ASP A 128 10.94 13.47 0.89
CA ASP A 128 11.55 13.64 -0.43
C ASP A 128 12.16 15.04 -0.59
N ALA A 129 11.51 16.09 -0.05
CA ALA A 129 12.07 17.43 -0.03
C ALA A 129 13.38 17.50 0.77
N THR A 130 13.46 16.81 1.92
CA THR A 130 14.71 16.73 2.68
C THR A 130 15.80 15.96 1.94
N LEU A 131 15.44 14.86 1.27
CA LEU A 131 16.37 14.04 0.50
C LEU A 131 16.98 14.85 -0.65
N LYS A 132 16.15 15.54 -1.43
CA LYS A 132 16.59 16.39 -2.56
C LYS A 132 17.39 17.61 -2.11
N GLY A 133 17.05 18.17 -0.95
CA GLY A 133 17.78 19.29 -0.37
C GLY A 133 19.18 18.93 0.18
N SER A 134 19.50 17.64 0.32
CA SER A 134 20.78 17.20 0.89
C SER A 134 21.95 17.26 -0.11
N TRP A 135 21.69 17.11 -1.42
CA TRP A 135 22.74 17.11 -2.44
C TRP A 135 23.57 18.40 -2.48
N PRO A 136 23.00 19.62 -2.56
CA PRO A 136 23.79 20.84 -2.59
C PRO A 136 24.71 21.00 -1.36
N ILE A 137 24.28 20.49 -0.22
CA ILE A 137 25.02 20.56 1.05
C ILE A 137 26.17 19.55 1.03
N ALA A 138 25.90 18.32 0.60
CA ALA A 138 26.90 17.28 0.40
C ALA A 138 27.98 17.72 -0.61
N ALA A 139 27.56 18.31 -1.72
CA ALA A 139 28.45 18.82 -2.75
C ALA A 139 29.36 19.95 -2.22
N ALA A 140 28.83 20.83 -1.38
CA ALA A 140 29.59 21.90 -0.73
C ALA A 140 30.54 21.41 0.38
N GLY A 141 30.56 20.10 0.70
CA GLY A 141 31.34 19.55 1.81
C GLY A 141 30.90 20.05 3.19
N VAL A 142 29.70 20.66 3.28
CA VAL A 142 29.14 21.17 4.54
C VAL A 142 28.61 20.01 5.36
N ASP A 143 28.80 20.05 6.68
CA ASP A 143 28.43 18.98 7.60
C ASP A 143 26.94 18.59 7.47
N LEU A 144 26.70 17.39 6.94
CA LEU A 144 25.38 16.79 6.79
C LEU A 144 24.73 16.47 8.14
N THR A 145 25.51 16.28 9.21
CA THR A 145 24.99 15.90 10.53
C THR A 145 24.25 17.04 11.22
N ALA A 146 24.48 18.28 10.80
CA ALA A 146 23.71 19.43 11.26
C ALA A 146 22.23 19.38 10.79
N GLN A 147 21.92 18.57 9.77
CA GLN A 147 20.55 18.34 9.31
C GLN A 147 19.81 17.26 10.11
N ARG A 148 19.48 17.56 11.38
CA ARG A 148 18.42 16.85 12.13
C ARG A 148 17.06 16.70 11.41
N PRO A 149 16.63 17.60 10.48
CA PRO A 149 15.32 17.49 9.84
C PRO A 149 15.11 16.21 9.01
N SER A 150 16.17 15.62 8.45
CA SER A 150 16.06 14.39 7.64
C SER A 150 15.66 13.17 8.48
N THR A 151 16.17 13.08 9.72
CA THR A 151 15.82 11.99 10.65
C THR A 151 14.37 12.07 11.11
N GLN A 152 13.88 13.29 11.41
CA GLN A 152 12.50 13.48 11.81
C GLN A 152 11.53 13.13 10.67
N ALA A 153 11.75 13.68 9.47
CA ALA A 153 10.90 13.41 8.31
C ALA A 153 10.88 11.91 7.96
N TYR A 154 12.03 11.23 8.09
CA TYR A 154 12.10 9.78 7.93
C TYR A 154 11.24 9.05 8.97
N HIS A 155 11.33 9.38 10.26
CA HIS A 155 10.52 8.75 11.30
C HIS A 155 9.02 9.01 11.14
N GLU A 156 8.65 10.22 10.71
CA GLU A 156 7.26 10.57 10.40
C GLU A 156 6.73 9.73 9.23
N LEU A 157 7.54 9.53 8.18
CA LEU A 157 7.21 8.66 7.05
C LEU A 157 7.02 7.21 7.48
N ILE A 158 7.96 6.64 8.24
CA ILE A 158 7.86 5.27 8.76
C ILE A 158 6.62 5.11 9.63
N GLY A 159 6.36 6.07 10.52
CA GLY A 159 5.17 6.05 11.38
C GLY A 159 3.86 6.12 10.58
N ALA A 160 3.82 6.94 9.53
CA ALA A 160 2.66 7.01 8.64
C ALA A 160 2.43 5.69 7.88
N MET A 161 3.50 5.11 7.31
CA MET A 161 3.43 3.82 6.62
C MET A 161 2.97 2.70 7.55
N GLN A 162 3.50 2.65 8.77
CA GLN A 162 3.10 1.66 9.78
C GLN A 162 1.64 1.80 10.17
N ARG A 163 1.17 3.01 10.49
CA ARG A 163 -0.24 3.27 10.82
C ARG A 163 -1.14 2.82 9.68
N GLU A 164 -0.83 3.18 8.43
CA GLU A 164 -1.66 2.80 7.30
C GLU A 164 -1.72 1.28 7.06
N ILE A 165 -0.61 0.57 7.30
CA ILE A 165 -0.59 -0.90 7.20
C ILE A 165 -1.44 -1.55 8.30
N LEU A 166 -1.47 -0.96 9.50
CA LEU A 166 -2.17 -1.47 10.67
C LEU A 166 -3.66 -1.07 10.72
N GLU A 167 -3.99 0.14 10.26
CA GLU A 167 -5.35 0.71 10.30
C GLU A 167 -6.22 0.32 9.09
N ALA A 168 -5.66 -0.42 8.12
CA ALA A 168 -6.42 -0.91 6.97
C ALA A 168 -7.35 -2.11 7.28
N ASP A 169 -7.64 -2.38 8.55
CA ASP A 169 -8.56 -3.42 9.06
C ASP A 169 -9.95 -2.83 9.40
#